data_AF-A0A645AQZ4-F1
#
_entry.id   AF-A0A645AQZ4-F1
#
_cell.length_a   1.000
_cell.length_b   1.000
_cell.length_c   1.000
_cell.angle_alpha   90.00
_cell.angle_beta   90.00
_cell.angle_gamma   90.00
#
_symmetry.space_group_name_H-M   'P 1'
#
loop_
_entity.id
_entity.type
_entity.pdbx_description
1 polymer ?
#
loop_
_entity_poly.entity_id
_entity_poly.type
_entity_poly.pdbx_seq_one_letter_code
_entity_poly.pdbx_strand_id
1 'polypeptide(L)'
;MLKAVAISAYKTGLTVGIAGLAQVVMAACLLAPVSATARQVESAPGSSIIALAEMPKEARRTYALIKDGGPFAHDKDGSVFGNRERLLPRARRGYYLEYTVRTPGARNRGARRIVCGGPPRVPDACYYTNDHYTSFREIKE
;
A
#
# COMPACT_ATOMS: atom_id res chain seq x y z
N MET A 1 -30.52 -17.34 -66.56
CA MET A 1 -29.96 -17.61 -65.23
C MET A 1 -30.22 -16.41 -64.35
N LEU A 2 -31.17 -16.55 -63.41
CA LEU A 2 -31.57 -15.56 -62.41
C LEU A 2 -30.44 -15.29 -61.41
N LYS A 3 -30.19 -14.01 -61.08
CA LYS A 3 -29.85 -13.50 -59.73
C LYS A 3 -30.32 -12.02 -59.66
N ALA A 4 -31.42 -11.78 -58.93
CA ALA A 4 -31.46 -11.23 -57.56
C ALA A 4 -31.30 -9.69 -57.54
N VAL A 5 -32.40 -8.92 -57.49
CA VAL A 5 -33.13 -8.42 -56.30
C VAL A 5 -32.39 -7.27 -55.58
N ALA A 6 -33.01 -6.09 -55.59
CA ALA A 6 -33.28 -5.29 -54.38
C ALA A 6 -34.14 -4.07 -54.76
N ILE A 7 -35.43 -4.10 -54.40
CA ILE A 7 -36.35 -2.97 -54.49
C ILE A 7 -36.25 -2.21 -53.16
N SER A 8 -35.82 -0.95 -53.23
CA SER A 8 -35.96 0.01 -52.13
C SER A 8 -37.40 0.52 -52.14
N ALA A 9 -38.17 0.24 -51.09
CA ALA A 9 -39.53 0.74 -50.92
C ALA A 9 -39.59 1.67 -49.70
N TYR A 10 -39.52 2.96 -49.95
CA TYR A 10 -39.97 4.00 -49.03
C TYR A 10 -41.51 3.97 -48.98
N LYS A 11 -42.10 3.87 -47.79
CA LYS A 11 -43.48 4.30 -47.57
C LYS A 11 -43.69 4.81 -46.14
N THR A 12 -43.85 6.13 -46.08
CA THR A 12 -44.49 6.91 -45.02
C THR A 12 -45.93 6.43 -44.76
N GLY A 13 -46.32 6.34 -43.49
CA GLY A 13 -47.69 6.02 -43.09
C GLY A 13 -47.93 6.30 -41.61
N LEU A 14 -48.40 7.51 -41.34
CA LEU A 14 -48.89 8.03 -40.06
C LEU A 14 -50.20 7.33 -39.65
N THR A 15 -50.26 6.76 -38.45
CA THR A 15 -51.53 6.46 -37.75
C THR A 15 -51.42 6.90 -36.30
N VAL A 16 -52.22 7.89 -35.91
CA VAL A 16 -52.39 8.41 -34.54
C VAL A 16 -53.70 7.87 -33.96
N GLY A 17 -53.67 7.52 -32.66
CA GLY A 17 -54.81 7.22 -31.80
C GLY A 17 -54.81 5.75 -31.31
N ILE A 18 -55.10 5.39 -30.06
CA ILE A 18 -55.85 6.04 -28.98
C ILE A 18 -55.39 5.43 -27.62
N ALA A 19 -55.25 6.28 -26.61
CA ALA A 19 -55.39 6.08 -25.16
C ALA A 19 -54.65 4.94 -24.40
N GLY A 20 -53.81 5.38 -23.44
CA GLY A 20 -53.98 4.99 -22.04
C GLY A 20 -52.98 4.01 -21.46
N LEU A 21 -51.92 4.51 -20.80
CA LEU A 21 -51.75 4.36 -19.35
C LEU A 21 -50.47 5.06 -18.85
N ALA A 22 -50.65 5.89 -17.84
CA ALA A 22 -49.80 6.07 -16.66
C ALA A 22 -48.27 6.22 -16.82
N GLN A 23 -47.88 7.48 -16.68
CA GLN A 23 -46.71 8.01 -15.99
C GLN A 23 -46.09 7.16 -14.85
N VAL A 24 -44.74 7.18 -14.85
CA VAL A 24 -43.76 7.06 -13.74
C VAL A 24 -43.53 5.69 -13.08
N VAL A 25 -42.37 5.10 -13.38
CA VAL A 25 -41.53 4.45 -12.37
C VAL A 25 -40.09 4.93 -12.54
N MET A 26 -39.65 5.70 -11.54
CA MET A 26 -38.27 6.05 -11.24
C MET A 26 -37.38 4.81 -11.16
N ALA A 27 -36.26 4.79 -11.89
CA ALA A 27 -35.15 3.89 -11.62
C ALA A 27 -33.93 4.73 -11.22
N ALA A 28 -33.86 5.07 -9.93
CA ALA A 28 -32.68 5.61 -9.29
C ALA A 28 -31.60 4.52 -9.24
N CYS A 29 -30.68 4.52 -10.21
CA CYS A 29 -29.47 3.70 -10.14
C CYS A 29 -28.48 4.30 -9.13
N LEU A 30 -28.70 3.93 -7.88
CA LEU A 30 -27.70 3.47 -6.91
C LEU A 30 -26.38 4.28 -6.85
N LEU A 31 -26.36 5.26 -5.95
CA LEU A 31 -25.14 5.64 -5.23
C LEU A 31 -24.71 4.45 -4.36
N ALA A 32 -23.91 3.55 -4.92
CA ALA A 32 -23.23 2.53 -4.13
C ALA A 32 -22.10 3.23 -3.34
N PRO A 33 -22.05 3.12 -2.00
CA PRO A 33 -20.86 3.55 -1.28
C PRO A 33 -19.73 2.61 -1.71
N VAL A 34 -18.70 3.16 -2.35
CA VAL A 34 -17.43 2.46 -2.49
C VAL A 34 -16.87 2.35 -1.07
N SER A 35 -17.14 1.23 -0.41
CA SER A 35 -16.49 0.85 0.83
C SER A 35 -15.02 0.62 0.51
N ALA A 36 -14.22 1.67 0.60
CA ALA A 36 -12.77 1.57 0.63
C ALA A 36 -12.41 0.83 1.92
N THR A 37 -12.21 -0.48 1.82
CA THR A 37 -11.62 -1.24 2.91
C THR A 37 -10.21 -0.69 3.11
N ALA A 38 -10.01 0.09 4.18
CA ALA A 38 -8.68 0.47 4.59
C ALA A 38 -7.95 -0.84 4.88
N ARG A 39 -6.92 -1.15 4.09
CA ARG A 39 -6.09 -2.34 4.30
C ARG A 39 -5.39 -2.13 5.63
N GLN A 40 -6.01 -2.61 6.71
CA GLN A 40 -5.37 -2.71 8.02
C GLN A 40 -4.13 -3.56 7.78
N VAL A 41 -2.97 -2.94 7.87
CA VAL A 41 -1.70 -3.66 7.86
C VAL A 41 -1.77 -4.57 9.08
N GLU A 42 -2.03 -5.84 8.83
CA GLU A 42 -2.15 -6.83 9.88
C GLU A 42 -0.83 -6.82 10.66
N SER A 43 -0.92 -6.45 11.94
CA SER A 43 0.24 -6.40 12.82
C SER A 43 0.95 -7.74 12.77
N ALA A 44 2.28 -7.71 12.65
CA ALA A 44 3.05 -8.94 12.50
C ALA A 44 2.82 -9.84 13.72
N PRO A 45 2.67 -11.16 13.54
CA PRO A 45 2.61 -12.07 14.67
C PRO A 45 3.90 -11.94 15.49
N GLY A 46 3.78 -11.39 16.71
CA GLY A 46 4.89 -11.20 17.64
C GLY A 46 5.59 -9.83 17.60
N SER A 47 5.19 -8.88 16.74
CA SER A 47 5.74 -7.51 16.81
C SER A 47 4.98 -6.68 17.84
N SER A 48 5.65 -6.24 18.91
CA SER A 48 5.09 -5.23 19.83
C SER A 48 5.13 -3.84 19.18
N ILE A 49 4.43 -2.85 19.75
CA ILE A 49 4.44 -1.47 19.23
C ILE A 49 5.47 -0.64 20.01
N ILE A 50 6.11 0.32 19.34
CA ILE A 50 6.81 1.43 19.99
C ILE A 50 6.38 2.76 19.36
N ALA A 51 6.10 3.75 20.20
CA ALA A 51 5.88 5.12 19.74
C ALA A 51 7.20 5.76 19.28
N LEU A 52 7.18 6.51 18.19
CA LEU A 52 8.36 7.17 17.62
C LEU A 52 9.08 8.01 18.68
N ALA A 53 8.33 8.70 19.55
CA ALA A 53 8.87 9.53 20.62
C ALA A 53 9.69 8.74 21.66
N GLU A 54 9.37 7.47 21.89
CA GLU A 54 10.04 6.58 22.88
C GLU A 54 11.30 5.93 22.31
N MET A 55 11.52 6.04 21.00
CA MET A 55 12.69 5.44 20.36
C MET A 55 13.98 6.19 20.76
N PRO A 56 15.14 5.48 20.79
CA PRO A 56 16.44 6.11 20.94
C PRO A 56 16.64 7.25 19.94
N LYS A 57 17.34 8.31 20.35
CA LYS A 57 17.55 9.51 19.52
C LYS A 57 18.15 9.17 18.15
N GLU A 58 19.08 8.22 18.10
CA GLU A 58 19.71 7.74 16.87
C GLU A 58 18.70 7.06 15.93
N ALA A 59 17.74 6.32 16.50
CA ALA A 59 16.71 5.64 15.74
C ALA A 59 15.71 6.65 15.15
N ARG A 60 15.28 7.65 15.94
CA ARG A 60 14.44 8.75 15.44
C ARG A 60 15.12 9.53 14.31
N ARG A 61 16.42 9.80 14.44
CA ARG A 61 17.20 10.44 13.37
C ARG A 61 17.24 9.59 12.10
N THR A 62 17.45 8.28 12.25
CA THR A 62 17.47 7.36 11.12
C THR A 62 16.10 7.30 10.44
N TYR A 63 15.02 7.27 11.22
CA TYR A 63 13.65 7.32 10.71
C TYR A 63 13.37 8.58 9.87
N ALA A 64 13.79 9.75 10.35
CA ALA A 64 13.70 10.99 9.57
C ALA A 64 14.48 10.92 8.25
N LEU A 65 15.73 10.43 8.29
CA LEU A 65 16.54 10.24 7.07
C LEU A 65 15.90 9.27 6.07
N ILE A 66 15.17 8.24 6.54
CA ILE A 66 14.43 7.33 5.65
C ILE A 66 13.35 8.10 4.87
N LYS A 67 12.60 8.98 5.55
CA LYS A 67 11.56 9.82 4.93
C LYS A 67 12.18 10.85 3.98
N ASP A 68 13.34 11.41 4.32
CA ASP A 68 14.07 12.37 3.48
C ASP A 68 14.81 11.69 2.31
N GLY A 69 15.05 10.38 2.40
CA GLY A 69 15.77 9.60 1.39
C GLY A 69 17.29 9.64 1.50
N GLY A 70 17.83 9.89 2.70
CA GLY A 70 19.25 9.94 3.00
C GLY A 70 19.79 11.35 3.24
N PRO A 71 21.13 11.53 3.26
CA PRO A 71 22.16 10.53 2.99
C PRO A 71 22.25 9.46 4.08
N PHE A 72 22.63 8.24 3.69
CA PHE A 72 22.85 7.13 4.62
C PHE A 72 24.33 6.86 4.83
N ALA A 73 24.69 6.39 6.04
CA ALA A 73 26.09 6.28 6.45
C ALA A 73 26.75 4.97 6.01
N HIS A 74 25.97 3.95 5.66
CA HIS A 74 26.49 2.63 5.30
C HIS A 74 25.92 2.16 3.97
N ASP A 75 26.75 1.47 3.18
CA ASP A 75 26.38 0.94 1.85
C ASP A 75 25.22 -0.06 1.86
N LYS A 76 24.94 -0.64 3.04
CA LYS A 76 23.80 -1.57 3.23
C LYS A 76 22.49 -0.86 3.51
N ASP A 77 22.52 0.43 3.81
CA ASP A 77 21.31 1.19 4.10
C ASP A 77 20.50 1.40 2.81
N GLY A 78 19.21 1.06 2.85
CA GLY A 78 18.35 0.99 1.67
C GLY A 78 18.44 -0.32 0.90
N SER A 79 19.22 -1.30 1.35
CA SER A 79 19.26 -2.62 0.72
C SER A 79 18.06 -3.49 1.13
N VAL A 80 17.74 -4.48 0.30
CA VAL A 80 16.57 -5.35 0.52
C VAL A 80 16.75 -6.22 1.77
N PHE A 81 15.79 -6.12 2.69
CA PHE A 81 15.61 -7.05 3.79
C PHE A 81 14.72 -8.23 3.37
N GLY A 82 15.20 -9.44 3.58
CA GLY A 82 14.57 -10.65 3.03
C GLY A 82 13.35 -11.16 3.80
N ASN A 83 13.18 -10.80 5.08
CA ASN A 83 12.15 -11.33 5.98
C ASN A 83 12.03 -12.87 5.92
N ARG A 84 13.17 -13.60 5.99
CA ARG A 84 13.19 -15.07 5.78
C ARG A 84 12.57 -15.82 6.96
N GLU A 85 12.77 -15.27 8.14
CA GLU A 85 12.28 -15.74 9.44
C GLU A 85 10.79 -15.39 9.64
N ARG A 86 10.23 -14.55 8.75
CA ARG A 86 8.80 -14.16 8.73
C ARG A 86 8.33 -13.49 10.03
N LEU A 87 9.21 -12.71 10.66
CA LEU A 87 8.90 -11.90 11.84
C LEU A 87 8.13 -10.61 11.50
N LEU A 88 8.18 -10.19 10.24
CA LEU A 88 7.35 -9.11 9.69
C LEU A 88 6.21 -9.70 8.84
N PRO A 89 5.15 -8.93 8.52
CA PRO A 89 4.07 -9.40 7.66
C PRO A 89 4.58 -9.94 6.32
N ARG A 90 3.87 -10.91 5.75
CA ARG A 90 4.28 -11.51 4.48
C ARG A 90 4.05 -10.53 3.34
N ALA A 91 5.08 -10.27 2.56
CA ALA A 91 5.03 -9.37 1.41
C ALA A 91 5.87 -9.89 0.24
N ARG A 92 5.72 -9.27 -0.94
CA ARG A 92 6.52 -9.59 -2.13
C ARG A 92 8.01 -9.36 -1.89
N ARG A 93 8.88 -10.08 -2.62
CA ARG A 93 10.33 -9.88 -2.56
C ARG A 93 10.67 -8.42 -2.90
N GLY A 94 11.62 -7.84 -2.16
CA GLY A 94 12.03 -6.44 -2.34
C GLY A 94 11.11 -5.42 -1.67
N TYR A 95 10.07 -5.86 -0.96
CA TYR A 95 9.15 -4.96 -0.27
C TYR A 95 9.78 -4.27 0.95
N TYR A 96 10.66 -4.96 1.67
CA TYR A 96 11.31 -4.44 2.86
C TYR A 96 12.74 -3.96 2.55
N LEU A 97 13.10 -2.79 3.07
CA LEU A 97 14.44 -2.22 3.03
C LEU A 97 14.99 -2.04 4.45
N GLU A 98 16.28 -2.28 4.65
CA GLU A 98 16.96 -2.11 5.95
C GLU A 98 17.79 -0.83 6.04
N TYR A 99 17.87 -0.28 7.24
CA TYR A 99 18.65 0.92 7.55
C TYR A 99 19.34 0.77 8.90
N THR A 100 20.60 1.18 8.96
CA THR A 100 21.43 1.13 10.17
C THR A 100 21.03 2.22 11.14
N VAL A 101 20.75 1.83 12.37
CA VAL A 101 20.65 2.77 13.49
C VAL A 101 22.00 2.78 14.21
N ARG A 102 22.61 3.96 14.32
CA ARG A 102 23.91 4.11 15.00
C ARG A 102 23.80 3.65 16.45
N THR A 103 24.73 2.81 16.88
CA THR A 103 24.97 2.50 18.30
C THR A 103 26.14 3.38 18.77
N PRO A 104 25.94 4.28 19.75
CA PRO A 104 27.03 5.07 20.31
C PRO A 104 28.19 4.18 20.80
N GLY A 105 29.43 4.57 20.47
CA GLY A 105 30.64 3.82 20.83
C GLY A 105 30.95 2.58 19.98
N ALA A 106 30.01 2.10 19.15
CA ALA A 106 30.28 0.98 18.26
C ALA A 106 31.23 1.41 17.12
N ARG A 107 32.24 0.56 16.84
CA ARG A 107 33.16 0.73 15.69
C ARG A 107 32.64 0.12 14.39
N ASN A 108 31.54 -0.62 14.49
CA ASN A 108 30.85 -1.27 13.38
C ASN A 108 29.40 -0.76 13.32
N ARG A 109 28.59 -1.33 12.41
CA ARG A 109 27.17 -0.98 12.25
C ARG A 109 26.31 -1.27 13.49
N GLY A 110 26.80 -2.00 14.48
CA GLY A 110 26.02 -2.46 15.63
C GLY A 110 24.87 -3.40 15.26
N ALA A 111 23.99 -3.67 16.22
CA ALA A 111 22.84 -4.58 16.08
C ALA A 111 21.51 -3.87 15.76
N ARG A 112 21.44 -2.53 15.88
CA ARG A 112 20.20 -1.77 15.79
C ARG A 112 19.85 -1.43 14.34
N ARG A 113 18.60 -1.65 13.94
CA ARG A 113 18.12 -1.39 12.57
C ARG A 113 16.70 -0.86 12.57
N ILE A 114 16.36 -0.14 11.51
CA ILE A 114 14.98 0.09 11.08
C ILE A 114 14.78 -0.65 9.77
N VAL A 115 13.68 -1.40 9.67
CA VAL A 115 13.25 -2.07 8.44
C VAL A 115 11.93 -1.45 8.02
N CYS A 116 11.85 -0.88 6.83
CA CYS A 116 10.63 -0.26 6.31
C CYS A 116 10.10 -1.04 5.11
N GLY A 117 8.79 -1.27 5.10
CA GLY A 117 8.06 -1.86 3.99
C GLY A 117 7.46 -0.79 3.08
N GLY A 118 7.36 -1.07 1.79
CA GLY A 118 6.71 -0.19 0.82
C GLY A 118 7.70 0.65 0.00
N PRO A 119 7.21 1.69 -0.69
CA PRO A 119 8.05 2.58 -1.48
C PRO A 119 9.11 3.30 -0.63
N PRO A 120 10.34 3.52 -1.14
CA PRO A 120 11.32 4.38 -0.49
C PRO A 120 10.75 5.78 -0.22
N ARG A 121 11.17 6.42 0.88
CA ARG A 121 10.71 7.76 1.36
C ARG A 121 9.27 7.85 1.84
N VAL A 122 8.39 6.97 1.36
CA VAL A 122 6.98 6.90 1.76
C VAL A 122 6.64 5.46 2.17
N PRO A 123 7.23 4.97 3.28
CA PRO A 123 7.02 3.60 3.71
C PRO A 123 5.60 3.38 4.22
N ASP A 124 5.03 2.21 3.94
CA ASP A 124 3.70 1.81 4.44
C ASP A 124 3.75 1.54 5.95
N ALA A 125 4.84 0.91 6.41
CA ALA A 125 5.11 0.61 7.82
C ALA A 125 6.63 0.48 8.04
N CYS A 126 7.09 0.80 9.25
CA CYS A 126 8.47 0.61 9.66
C CYS A 126 8.56 -0.12 11.00
N TYR A 127 9.63 -0.88 11.14
CA TYR A 127 9.86 -1.75 12.29
C TYR A 127 11.27 -1.51 12.83
N TYR A 128 11.38 -1.38 14.15
CA TYR A 128 12.64 -1.23 14.85
C TYR A 128 13.08 -2.56 15.46
N THR A 129 14.36 -2.88 15.31
CA THR A 129 15.05 -3.97 16.02
C THR A 129 16.27 -3.41 16.73
N ASN A 130 16.50 -3.86 17.96
CA ASN A 130 17.71 -3.56 18.73
C ASN A 130 18.65 -4.77 18.88
N ASP A 131 18.28 -5.91 18.29
CA ASP A 131 18.86 -7.24 18.54
C ASP A 131 19.19 -7.98 17.23
N HIS A 132 19.50 -7.22 16.18
CA HIS A 132 19.92 -7.73 14.87
C HIS A 132 18.91 -8.72 14.26
N TYR A 133 17.67 -8.26 14.11
CA TYR A 133 16.55 -8.96 13.46
C TYR A 133 16.01 -10.17 14.23
N THR A 134 16.32 -10.29 15.53
CA THR A 134 15.79 -11.38 16.37
C THR A 134 14.38 -11.08 16.85
N SER A 135 14.06 -9.81 17.09
CA SER A 135 12.71 -9.31 17.38
C SER A 135 12.48 -7.96 16.71
N PHE A 136 11.20 -7.63 16.51
CA PHE A 136 10.79 -6.38 15.91
C PHE A 136 9.70 -5.70 16.72
N ARG A 137 9.70 -4.37 16.67
CA ARG A 137 8.58 -3.56 17.11
C ARG A 137 8.12 -2.64 16.00
N GLU A 138 6.83 -2.59 15.76
CA GLU A 138 6.25 -1.65 14.79
C GLU A 138 6.35 -0.22 15.34
N ILE A 139 6.83 0.70 14.52
CA ILE A 139 6.96 2.11 14.85
C ILE A 139 5.64 2.81 14.55
N LYS A 140 5.09 3.55 15.52
CA LYS A 140 3.90 4.40 15.35
C LYS A 140 4.25 5.85 15.66
N GLU A 141 3.83 6.78 14.81
CA GLU A 141 4.00 8.23 15.01
C GLU A 141 3.07 8.77 16.10
#